data_AF-A0A965LG43-F1
#
_entry.id   AF-A0A965LG43-F1
#
_cell.length_a   1.000
_cell.length_b   1.000
_cell.length_c   1.000
_cell.angle_alpha   90.00
_cell.angle_beta   90.00
_cell.angle_gamma   90.00
#
_symmetry.space_group_name_H-M   'P 1'
#
loop_
_entity.id
_entity.type
_entity.pdbx_description
1 polymer ?
#
loop_
_entity_poly.entity_id
_entity_poly.type
_entity_poly.pdbx_seq_one_letter_code
_entity_poly.pdbx_strand_id
1 'polypeptide(L)'
;AQSSMALLILITNGLVRTGHLRGLFTPEHNHIMGMLLFAFTVFWGYISFSQYFLQWYANIPEETWFFVYRNTGTWFYYSIFLVAGHFFVPFILLLTQPAKRTPWRICTAAGWVLLMHCVDLYWVVMPNLQLQEARHAGLKAATTGFHPHPIDILALIGVLGVLAHTFLCLLARRSIFPARDPRLRESLGVTNWS
;
A
#
# COMPACT_ATOMS: atom_id res chain seq x y z
N ALA A 1 -7.57 -0.92 -2.34
CA ALA A 1 -8.04 0.48 -2.27
C ALA A 1 -6.92 1.46 -1.88
N GLN A 2 -6.17 1.21 -0.80
CA GLN A 2 -5.06 2.09 -0.39
C GLN A 2 -3.93 2.17 -1.44
N SER A 3 -3.47 1.02 -1.95
CA SER A 3 -2.39 0.91 -2.94
C SER A 3 -2.77 1.53 -4.29
N SER A 4 -4.02 1.35 -4.73
CA SER A 4 -4.54 2.00 -5.94
C SER A 4 -4.58 3.52 -5.80
N MET A 5 -4.94 4.03 -4.61
CA MET A 5 -4.94 5.47 -4.36
C MET A 5 -3.52 6.05 -4.34
N ALA A 6 -2.57 5.34 -3.72
CA ALA A 6 -1.17 5.73 -3.72
C ALA A 6 -0.57 5.74 -5.15
N LEU A 7 -0.88 4.72 -5.95
CA LEU A 7 -0.47 4.67 -7.36
C LEU A 7 -1.05 5.85 -8.15
N LEU A 8 -2.33 6.17 -7.94
CA LEU A 8 -2.99 7.28 -8.62
C LEU A 8 -2.33 8.62 -8.29
N ILE A 9 -1.97 8.87 -7.02
CA ILE A 9 -1.21 10.06 -6.60
C ILE A 9 0.14 10.17 -7.32
N LEU A 10 0.88 9.06 -7.43
CA LEU A 10 2.18 9.05 -8.11
C LEU A 10 2.03 9.32 -9.61
N ILE A 11 1.03 8.73 -10.26
CA ILE A 11 0.78 8.91 -11.68
C ILE A 11 0.36 10.35 -11.96
N THR A 12 -0.61 10.91 -11.24
CA THR A 12 -1.08 12.28 -11.49
C THR A 12 0.02 13.30 -11.30
N ASN A 13 0.80 13.20 -10.21
CA ASN A 13 1.93 14.11 -9.97
C ASN A 13 3.07 13.89 -10.98
N GLY A 14 3.31 12.65 -11.44
CA GLY A 14 4.22 12.36 -12.54
C GLY A 14 3.80 13.03 -13.86
N LEU A 15 2.51 12.93 -14.20
CA LEU A 15 1.94 13.53 -15.40
C LEU A 15 1.97 15.06 -15.37
N VAL A 16 1.73 15.67 -14.20
CA VAL A 16 1.91 17.11 -13.98
C VAL A 16 3.37 17.54 -14.21
N ARG A 17 4.33 16.76 -13.71
CA ARG A 17 5.77 17.03 -13.93
C ARG A 17 6.18 16.95 -15.40
N THR A 18 5.61 16.01 -16.16
CA THR A 18 5.87 15.88 -17.61
C THR A 18 5.13 16.91 -18.48
N GLY A 19 4.31 17.79 -17.88
CA GLY A 19 3.61 18.87 -18.59
C GLY A 19 2.22 18.51 -19.11
N HIS A 20 1.85 17.24 -19.18
CA HIS A 20 0.58 16.76 -19.76
C HIS A 20 -0.68 17.23 -18.98
N LEU A 21 -0.55 17.51 -17.68
CA LEU A 21 -1.65 18.00 -16.81
C LEU A 21 -1.37 19.39 -16.21
N ARG A 22 -0.38 20.11 -16.73
CA ARG A 22 0.05 21.39 -16.16
C ARG A 22 -1.06 22.45 -16.35
N GLY A 23 -1.55 23.01 -15.25
CA GLY A 23 -2.64 24.01 -15.24
C GLY A 23 -4.06 23.45 -15.06
N LEU A 24 -4.26 22.13 -15.21
CA LEU A 24 -5.55 21.47 -14.94
C LEU A 24 -5.61 20.91 -13.51
N PHE A 25 -4.45 20.57 -12.94
CA PHE A 25 -4.35 19.93 -11.64
C PHE A 25 -3.94 20.94 -10.56
N THR A 26 -4.85 21.19 -9.61
CA THR A 26 -4.64 22.18 -8.54
C THR A 26 -4.16 21.53 -7.23
N PRO A 27 -3.55 22.29 -6.30
CA PRO A 27 -3.16 21.78 -4.98
C PRO A 27 -4.32 21.18 -4.17
N GLU A 28 -5.56 21.61 -4.42
CA GLU A 28 -6.78 21.11 -3.79
C GLU A 28 -7.04 19.65 -4.18
N HIS A 29 -6.75 19.26 -5.43
CA HIS A 29 -6.85 17.87 -5.86
C HIS A 29 -5.89 16.98 -5.05
N ASN A 30 -4.63 17.39 -4.92
CA ASN A 30 -3.65 16.71 -4.06
C ASN A 30 -4.14 16.62 -2.61
N HIS A 31 -4.76 17.68 -2.10
CA HIS A 31 -5.30 17.68 -0.74
C HIS A 31 -6.39 16.62 -0.53
N ILE A 32 -7.40 16.58 -1.41
CA ILE A 32 -8.50 15.60 -1.36
C ILE A 32 -7.94 14.18 -1.49
N MET A 33 -7.01 13.98 -2.43
CA MET A 33 -6.37 12.69 -2.64
C MET A 33 -5.57 12.23 -1.41
N GLY A 34 -4.86 13.16 -0.76
CA GLY A 34 -4.13 12.90 0.48
C GLY A 34 -5.04 12.62 1.67
N MET A 35 -6.21 13.26 1.76
CA MET A 35 -7.21 12.92 2.78
C MET A 35 -7.76 11.51 2.57
N LEU A 36 -8.05 11.13 1.32
CA LEU A 36 -8.56 9.81 1.00
C LEU A 36 -7.49 8.72 1.25
N LEU A 37 -6.24 8.96 0.88
CA LEU A 37 -5.12 8.05 1.19
C LEU A 37 -4.95 7.87 2.71
N PHE A 38 -5.05 8.96 3.48
CA PHE A 38 -5.02 8.93 4.93
C PHE A 38 -6.19 8.12 5.52
N ALA A 39 -7.42 8.36 5.04
CA ALA A 39 -8.59 7.61 5.45
C ALA A 39 -8.43 6.10 5.21
N PHE A 40 -7.92 5.71 4.03
CA PHE A 40 -7.63 4.30 3.74
C PHE A 40 -6.52 3.71 4.61
N THR A 41 -5.52 4.51 4.98
CA THR A 41 -4.45 4.07 5.90
C THR A 41 -5.02 3.78 7.29
N VAL A 42 -5.91 4.65 7.79
CA VAL A 42 -6.60 4.44 9.07
C VAL A 42 -7.53 3.23 9.00
N PHE A 43 -8.28 3.10 7.91
CA PHE A 43 -9.17 1.98 7.67
C PHE A 43 -8.42 0.63 7.63
N TRP A 44 -7.27 0.57 6.96
CA TRP A 44 -6.43 -0.64 6.96
C TRP A 44 -5.97 -1.00 8.38
N GLY A 45 -5.54 -0.01 9.17
CA GLY A 45 -5.14 -0.24 10.56
C GLY A 45 -6.30 -0.77 11.41
N TYR A 46 -7.50 -0.21 11.23
CA TYR A 46 -8.70 -0.67 11.90
C TYR A 46 -9.05 -2.14 11.58
N ILE A 47 -9.08 -2.51 10.29
CA ILE A 47 -9.40 -3.88 9.88
C ILE A 47 -8.34 -4.86 10.40
N SER A 48 -7.06 -4.53 10.25
CA SER A 48 -5.95 -5.39 10.65
C SER A 48 -5.93 -5.63 12.17
N PHE A 49 -6.15 -4.57 12.95
CA PHE A 49 -6.28 -4.67 14.40
C PHE A 49 -7.51 -5.46 14.81
N SER A 50 -8.66 -5.21 14.18
CA SER A 50 -9.90 -5.92 14.49
C SER A 50 -9.75 -7.43 14.22
N GLN A 51 -9.15 -7.80 13.08
CA GLN A 51 -8.87 -9.19 12.74
C GLN A 51 -7.98 -9.87 13.79
N TYR A 52 -6.89 -9.21 14.20
CA TYR A 52 -6.01 -9.72 15.25
C TYR A 52 -6.75 -9.90 16.58
N PHE A 53 -7.53 -8.89 17.00
CA PHE A 53 -8.26 -8.91 18.26
C PHE A 53 -9.33 -10.01 18.30
N LEU A 54 -10.11 -10.18 17.23
CA LEU A 54 -11.11 -11.25 17.15
C LEU A 54 -10.46 -12.63 17.26
N GLN A 55 -9.35 -12.85 16.56
CA GLN A 55 -8.65 -14.13 16.62
C GLN A 55 -8.11 -14.42 18.02
N TRP A 56 -7.53 -13.40 18.65
CA TRP A 56 -7.01 -13.50 20.00
C TRP A 56 -8.12 -13.74 21.04
N TYR A 57 -9.28 -13.09 20.87
CA TYR A 57 -10.42 -13.23 21.78
C TYR A 57 -11.16 -14.56 21.62
N ALA A 58 -11.40 -15.01 20.39
CA ALA A 58 -12.11 -16.26 20.12
C ALA A 58 -11.29 -17.51 20.50
N ASN A 59 -9.96 -17.42 20.38
CA ASN A 59 -8.99 -18.47 20.75
C ASN A 59 -9.35 -19.89 20.28
N ILE A 60 -9.96 -20.02 19.09
CA ILE A 60 -10.32 -21.31 18.49
C ILE A 60 -9.04 -21.96 17.93
N PRO A 61 -8.68 -23.19 18.36
CA PRO A 61 -7.42 -23.82 17.98
C PRO A 61 -7.31 -24.07 16.48
N GLU A 62 -8.43 -24.23 15.77
CA GLU A 62 -8.45 -24.38 14.31
C GLU A 62 -8.21 -23.10 13.50
N GLU A 63 -8.06 -21.92 14.11
CA GLU A 63 -7.82 -20.69 13.31
C GLU A 63 -6.65 -19.86 13.88
N THR A 64 -6.26 -20.14 15.13
CA THR A 64 -5.20 -19.41 15.84
C THR A 64 -3.79 -19.75 15.36
N TRP A 65 -3.57 -20.88 14.67
CA TRP A 65 -2.24 -21.26 14.18
C TRP A 65 -1.61 -20.19 13.28
N PHE A 66 -2.42 -19.41 12.56
CA PHE A 66 -1.94 -18.36 11.66
C PHE A 66 -1.18 -17.27 12.41
N PHE A 67 -1.72 -16.81 13.55
CA PHE A 67 -1.11 -15.78 14.37
C PHE A 67 -0.10 -16.35 15.37
N VAL A 68 -0.29 -17.56 15.89
CA VAL A 68 0.71 -18.18 16.79
C VAL A 68 2.06 -18.32 16.09
N TYR A 69 2.09 -18.77 14.83
CA TYR A 69 3.34 -18.88 14.07
C TYR A 69 4.01 -17.52 13.81
N ARG A 70 3.20 -16.49 13.49
CA ARG A 70 3.69 -15.14 13.19
C ARG A 70 4.05 -14.32 14.44
N ASN A 71 3.55 -14.71 15.60
CA ASN A 71 3.86 -14.12 16.90
C ASN A 71 5.01 -14.84 17.62
N THR A 72 5.66 -15.81 16.97
CA THR A 72 6.78 -16.58 17.52
C THR A 72 8.07 -16.34 16.71
N GLY A 73 9.21 -16.20 17.41
CA GLY A 73 10.52 -16.07 16.77
C GLY A 73 10.74 -14.76 16.00
N THR A 74 11.44 -14.82 14.86
CA THR A 74 11.80 -13.63 14.05
C THR A 74 10.60 -12.94 13.42
N TRP A 75 9.51 -13.65 13.19
CA TRP A 75 8.27 -13.12 12.59
C TRP A 75 7.55 -12.12 13.49
N PHE A 76 7.77 -12.19 14.80
CA PHE A 76 7.25 -11.21 15.76
C PHE A 76 7.80 -9.80 15.49
N TYR A 77 9.12 -9.68 15.34
CA TYR A 77 9.77 -8.40 15.04
C TYR A 77 9.31 -7.83 13.70
N TYR A 78 9.11 -8.69 12.69
CA TYR A 78 8.58 -8.27 11.41
C TYR A 78 7.13 -7.76 11.54
N SER A 79 6.30 -8.42 12.34
CA SER A 79 4.91 -8.01 12.58
C SER A 79 4.82 -6.64 13.25
N ILE A 80 5.66 -6.39 14.28
CA ILE A 80 5.76 -5.06 14.92
C ILE A 80 6.26 -4.01 13.93
N PHE A 81 7.30 -4.34 13.17
CA PHE A 81 7.84 -3.44 12.15
C PHE A 81 6.79 -3.07 11.11
N LEU A 82 5.98 -4.03 10.66
CA LEU A 82 4.90 -3.81 9.71
C LEU A 82 3.82 -2.90 10.29
N VAL A 83 3.41 -3.09 11.54
CA VAL A 83 2.46 -2.17 12.20
C VAL A 83 3.03 -0.75 12.28
N ALA A 84 4.29 -0.60 12.70
CA ALA A 84 4.96 0.70 12.75
C ALA A 84 5.08 1.35 11.36
N GLY A 85 5.53 0.58 10.37
CA GLY A 85 5.83 1.06 9.02
C GLY A 85 4.59 1.31 8.15
N HIS A 86 3.58 0.44 8.24
CA HIS A 86 2.38 0.47 7.40
C HIS A 86 1.28 1.38 7.97
N PHE A 87 1.24 1.57 9.29
CA PHE A 87 0.28 2.46 9.94
C PHE A 87 0.91 3.74 10.48
N PHE A 88 1.82 3.66 11.45
CA PHE A 88 2.31 4.86 12.16
C PHE A 88 3.09 5.83 11.26
N VAL A 89 3.99 5.33 10.41
CA VAL A 89 4.77 6.19 9.51
C VAL A 89 3.87 6.96 8.53
N PRO A 90 3.01 6.32 7.71
CA PRO A 90 2.13 7.06 6.81
C PRO A 90 1.10 7.90 7.56
N PHE A 91 0.66 7.48 8.75
CA PHE A 91 -0.21 8.29 9.61
C PHE A 91 0.45 9.61 9.98
N ILE A 92 1.71 9.59 10.46
CA ILE A 92 2.45 10.80 10.87
C ILE A 92 2.75 11.67 9.64
N LEU A 93 3.20 11.07 8.54
CA LEU A 93 3.52 11.80 7.30
C LEU A 93 2.30 12.52 6.73
N LEU A 94 1.12 11.88 6.80
CA LEU A 94 -0.13 12.42 6.27
C LEU A 94 -0.95 13.19 7.31
N LEU A 95 -0.51 13.30 8.57
CA LEU A 95 -1.28 13.96 9.63
C LEU A 95 -1.47 15.46 9.33
N THR A 96 -0.41 16.12 8.86
CA THR A 96 -0.41 17.57 8.66
C THR A 96 -1.09 17.99 7.36
N GLN A 97 -1.97 18.99 7.42
CA GLN A 97 -2.61 19.60 6.24
C GLN A 97 -1.60 20.07 5.16
N PRO A 98 -0.48 20.75 5.48
CA PRO A 98 0.51 21.15 4.47
C PRO A 98 1.19 19.98 3.77
N ALA A 99 1.34 18.82 4.43
CA ALA A 99 1.88 17.63 3.78
C ALA A 99 0.97 17.10 2.66
N LYS A 100 -0.35 17.28 2.78
CA LYS A 100 -1.34 16.86 1.77
C LYS A 100 -1.41 17.78 0.56
N ARG A 101 -0.98 19.05 0.68
CA ARG A 101 -0.96 20.02 -0.43
C ARG A 101 0.36 20.02 -1.20
N THR A 102 1.45 19.62 -0.56
CA THR A 102 2.79 19.65 -1.16
C THR A 102 3.01 18.40 -2.02
N PRO A 103 3.20 18.54 -3.36
CA PRO A 103 3.29 17.40 -4.28
C PRO A 103 4.45 16.45 -3.95
N TRP A 104 5.59 16.99 -3.49
CA TRP A 104 6.72 16.16 -3.07
C TRP A 104 6.38 15.27 -1.86
N ARG A 105 5.76 15.84 -0.81
CA ARG A 105 5.45 15.11 0.43
C ARG A 105 4.39 14.03 0.24
N ILE A 106 3.36 14.31 -0.54
CA ILE A 106 2.31 13.31 -0.84
C ILE A 106 2.87 12.18 -1.72
N CYS A 107 3.77 12.47 -2.65
CA CYS A 107 4.45 11.44 -3.45
C CYS A 107 5.35 10.55 -2.58
N THR A 108 6.12 11.13 -1.65
CA THR A 108 6.94 10.33 -0.74
C THR A 108 6.09 9.44 0.16
N ALA A 109 4.96 9.95 0.68
CA ALA A 109 4.03 9.16 1.48
C ALA A 109 3.36 8.05 0.66
N ALA A 110 2.92 8.34 -0.57
CA ALA A 110 2.33 7.36 -1.46
C ALA A 110 3.33 6.25 -1.86
N GLY A 111 4.58 6.62 -2.18
CA GLY A 111 5.65 5.66 -2.45
C GLY A 111 5.95 4.76 -1.25
N TRP A 112 6.00 5.34 -0.05
CA TRP A 112 6.18 4.58 1.19
C TRP A 112 5.04 3.59 1.44
N VAL A 113 3.79 4.03 1.27
CA VAL A 113 2.61 3.17 1.42
C VAL A 113 2.64 2.01 0.43
N LEU A 114 3.04 2.22 -0.83
CA LEU A 114 3.19 1.14 -1.80
C LEU A 114 4.27 0.14 -1.42
N LEU A 115 5.41 0.63 -0.95
CA LEU A 115 6.51 -0.23 -0.48
C LEU A 115 6.04 -1.08 0.71
N MET A 116 5.40 -0.45 1.70
CA MET A 116 4.89 -1.15 2.87
C MET A 116 3.79 -2.15 2.51
N HIS A 117 2.97 -1.85 1.51
CA HIS A 117 1.98 -2.81 1.02
C HIS A 117 2.63 -4.06 0.39
N CYS A 118 3.79 -3.91 -0.27
CA CYS A 118 4.54 -5.07 -0.76
C CYS A 118 5.11 -5.90 0.40
N VAL A 119 5.60 -5.24 1.44
CA VAL A 119 6.08 -5.86 2.69
C VAL A 119 4.95 -6.60 3.42
N ASP A 120 3.73 -6.04 3.40
CA ASP A 120 2.52 -6.65 3.94
C ASP A 120 2.11 -7.92 3.18
N LEU A 121 2.10 -7.86 1.85
CA LEU A 121 1.87 -9.05 1.02
C LEU A 121 2.90 -10.15 1.28
N TYR A 122 4.18 -9.79 1.43
CA TYR A 122 5.23 -10.74 1.78
C TYR A 122 4.96 -11.43 3.12
N TRP A 123 4.55 -10.66 4.13
CA TRP A 123 4.21 -11.19 5.47
C TRP A 123 3.00 -12.11 5.48
N VAL A 124 2.01 -11.84 4.63
CA VAL A 124 0.84 -12.72 4.50
C VAL A 124 1.24 -14.04 3.84
N VAL A 125 2.03 -14.02 2.76
CA VAL A 125 2.30 -15.18 1.91
C VAL A 125 3.41 -16.09 2.46
N MET A 126 4.55 -15.53 2.86
CA MET A 126 5.77 -16.32 3.14
C MET A 126 5.65 -17.29 4.31
N PRO A 127 5.07 -16.92 5.46
CA PRO A 127 4.96 -17.85 6.58
C PRO A 127 4.06 -19.05 6.25
N ASN A 128 3.11 -18.90 5.33
CA ASN A 128 2.26 -20.01 4.89
C ASN A 128 3.01 -20.97 3.97
N LEU A 129 3.86 -20.46 3.08
CA LEU A 129 4.69 -21.28 2.18
C LEU A 129 5.71 -22.11 2.98
N GLN A 130 6.43 -21.46 3.90
CA GLN A 130 7.41 -22.14 4.75
C GLN A 130 6.77 -23.17 5.67
N LEU A 131 5.56 -22.90 6.18
CA LEU A 131 4.81 -23.87 6.98
C LEU A 131 4.36 -25.07 6.15
N GLN A 132 3.95 -24.86 4.90
CA GLN A 132 3.56 -25.94 3.99
C GLN A 132 4.77 -26.81 3.61
N GLU A 133 5.91 -26.20 3.28
CA GLU A 133 7.15 -26.93 3.00
C GLU A 133 7.61 -27.73 4.22
N ALA A 134 7.59 -27.14 5.42
CA ALA A 134 7.94 -27.83 6.65
C ALA A 134 7.00 -29.02 6.94
N ARG A 135 5.69 -28.87 6.69
CA ARG A 135 4.71 -29.96 6.81
C ARG A 135 4.99 -31.10 5.84
N HIS A 136 5.34 -30.79 4.59
CA HIS A 136 5.66 -31.79 3.57
C HIS A 136 7.00 -32.50 3.86
N ALA A 137 7.96 -31.80 4.47
CA ALA A 137 9.26 -32.34 4.86
C ALA A 137 9.26 -33.05 6.23
N GLY A 138 8.13 -33.08 6.95
CA GLY A 138 8.05 -33.65 8.30
C GLY A 138 8.83 -32.86 9.37
N LEU A 139 9.24 -31.63 9.08
CA LEU A 139 10.04 -30.78 9.95
C LEU A 139 9.12 -29.95 10.88
N LYS A 140 9.53 -29.74 12.13
CA LYS A 140 8.78 -28.88 13.05
C LYS A 140 8.84 -27.43 12.58
N ALA A 141 7.67 -26.78 12.47
CA ALA A 141 7.49 -25.40 12.04
C ALA A 141 8.41 -24.38 12.76
N ALA A 142 8.84 -24.67 14.00
CA ALA A 142 9.68 -23.80 14.81
C ALA A 142 11.12 -23.58 14.27
N THR A 143 11.55 -24.27 13.20
CA THR A 143 12.91 -24.16 12.65
C THR A 143 13.02 -23.25 11.41
N THR A 144 11.91 -22.83 10.82
CA THR A 144 11.90 -21.92 9.65
C THR A 144 11.85 -20.46 10.10
N GLY A 145 13.03 -19.84 10.18
CA GLY A 145 13.19 -18.40 10.42
C GLY A 145 12.96 -17.55 9.17
N PHE A 146 13.05 -16.23 9.32
CA PHE A 146 13.02 -15.29 8.19
C PHE A 146 14.28 -15.46 7.33
N HIS A 147 14.13 -16.12 6.18
CA HIS A 147 15.20 -16.32 5.19
C HIS A 147 14.70 -15.84 3.82
N PRO A 148 14.84 -14.54 3.50
CA PRO A 148 14.44 -14.03 2.20
C PRO A 148 15.37 -14.61 1.13
N HIS A 149 14.80 -15.31 0.15
CA HIS A 149 15.59 -15.79 -0.98
C HIS A 149 15.65 -14.68 -2.04
N PRO A 150 16.79 -14.47 -2.72
CA PRO A 150 16.90 -13.46 -3.77
C PRO A 150 15.87 -13.60 -4.90
N ILE A 151 15.38 -14.83 -5.11
CA ILE A 151 14.36 -15.14 -6.12
C ILE A 151 13.00 -14.52 -5.79
N ASP A 152 12.69 -14.30 -4.51
CA ASP A 152 11.42 -13.71 -4.06
C ASP A 152 11.36 -12.24 -4.45
N ILE A 153 12.49 -11.54 -4.30
CA ILE A 153 12.66 -10.15 -4.72
C ILE A 153 12.58 -10.05 -6.24
N LEU A 154 13.24 -10.97 -6.96
CA LEU A 154 13.21 -10.99 -8.42
C LEU A 154 11.79 -11.27 -8.96
N ALA A 155 11.06 -12.20 -8.35
CA ALA A 155 9.68 -12.50 -8.71
C ALA A 155 8.76 -11.30 -8.50
N LEU A 156 8.90 -10.61 -7.36
CA LEU A 156 8.16 -9.38 -7.07
C LEU A 156 8.46 -8.28 -8.10
N ILE A 157 9.73 -8.04 -8.41
CA ILE A 157 10.15 -7.05 -9.42
C ILE A 157 9.63 -7.43 -10.80
N GLY A 158 9.65 -8.73 -11.16
CA GLY A 158 9.13 -9.22 -12.43
C GLY A 158 7.64 -8.92 -12.61
N VAL A 159 6.83 -9.26 -11.61
CA VAL A 159 5.38 -9.01 -11.64
C VAL A 159 5.09 -7.51 -11.68
N LEU A 160 5.72 -6.72 -10.80
CA LEU A 160 5.55 -5.27 -10.76
C LEU A 160 6.01 -4.60 -12.06
N GLY A 161 7.10 -5.08 -12.66
CA GLY A 161 7.64 -4.58 -13.92
C GLY A 161 6.70 -4.83 -15.10
N VAL A 162 6.14 -6.04 -15.22
CA VAL A 162 5.17 -6.38 -16.27
C VAL A 162 3.88 -5.56 -16.12
N LEU A 163 3.37 -5.42 -14.89
CA LEU A 163 2.20 -4.58 -14.62
C LEU A 163 2.46 -3.11 -14.92
N ALA A 164 3.60 -2.57 -14.50
CA ALA A 164 3.98 -1.20 -14.79
C ALA A 164 4.13 -0.97 -16.30
N HIS A 165 4.75 -1.90 -17.01
CA HIS A 165 4.93 -1.82 -18.46
C HIS A 165 3.60 -1.83 -19.21
N THR A 166 2.71 -2.79 -18.90
CA THR A 166 1.37 -2.87 -19.53
C THR A 166 0.54 -1.62 -19.23
N PHE A 167 0.60 -1.11 -18.00
CA PHE A 167 -0.09 0.12 -17.60
C PHE A 167 0.44 1.35 -18.34
N LEU A 168 1.77 1.54 -18.43
CA LEU A 168 2.37 2.66 -19.15
C LEU A 168 2.08 2.59 -20.65
N CYS A 169 2.13 1.40 -21.24
CA CYS A 169 1.73 1.18 -22.63
C CYS A 169 0.27 1.53 -22.87
N LEU A 170 -0.63 1.20 -21.93
CA LEU A 170 -2.04 1.56 -22.02
C LEU A 170 -2.25 3.08 -21.91
N LEU A 171 -1.52 3.74 -21.01
CA LEU A 171 -1.57 5.18 -20.82
C LEU A 171 -1.07 5.94 -22.05
N ALA A 172 0.01 5.47 -22.69
CA ALA A 172 0.55 6.06 -23.91
C ALA A 172 -0.39 5.91 -25.13
N ARG A 173 -1.24 4.88 -25.14
CA ARG A 173 -2.16 4.59 -26.26
C ARG A 173 -3.51 5.30 -26.16
N ARG A 174 -3.84 5.96 -25.05
CA ARG A 174 -5.15 6.60 -24.81
C ARG A 174 -4.99 8.08 -24.50
N SER A 175 -5.95 8.90 -24.93
CA SER A 175 -5.94 10.33 -24.60
C SER A 175 -6.20 10.52 -23.10
N ILE A 176 -5.25 11.14 -22.41
CA ILE A 176 -5.30 11.39 -20.96
C ILE A 176 -6.39 12.43 -20.62
N PHE A 177 -6.78 13.28 -21.58
CA PHE A 177 -7.78 14.32 -21.38
C PHE A 177 -9.20 13.81 -21.68
N PRO A 178 -10.13 13.79 -20.70
CA PRO A 178 -11.50 13.34 -20.91
C PRO A 178 -12.35 14.46 -21.53
N ALA A 179 -12.20 14.68 -22.84
CA ALA A 179 -12.86 15.79 -23.55
C ALA A 179 -14.40 15.78 -23.55
N ARG A 180 -15.03 14.67 -23.13
CA ARG A 180 -16.49 14.47 -23.13
C ARG A 180 -17.12 14.35 -21.74
N ASP A 181 -16.35 14.60 -20.67
CA ASP A 181 -16.89 14.49 -19.30
C ASP A 181 -17.70 15.75 -18.92
N PRO A 182 -19.01 15.63 -18.59
CA PRO A 182 -19.84 16.76 -18.17
C PRO A 182 -19.35 17.44 -16.88
N ARG A 183 -18.61 16.74 -16.00
CA ARG A 183 -18.09 17.28 -14.73
C ARG A 183 -16.70 17.89 -14.86
N LEU A 184 -16.12 17.93 -16.05
CA LEU A 184 -14.78 18.45 -16.28
C LEU A 184 -14.65 19.92 -15.84
N ARG A 185 -15.62 20.77 -16.20
CA ARG A 185 -15.61 22.20 -15.85
C ARG A 185 -15.73 22.42 -14.34
N GLU A 186 -16.53 21.61 -13.66
CA GLU A 186 -16.70 21.64 -12.20
C GLU A 186 -15.42 21.19 -11.49
N SER A 187 -14.77 20.13 -11.99
CA SER A 187 -13.54 19.58 -11.42
C SER A 187 -12.36 20.55 -11.55
N LEU A 188 -12.28 21.31 -12.64
CA LEU A 188 -11.23 22.33 -12.83
C LEU A 188 -11.41 23.55 -11.91
N GLY A 189 -12.63 23.81 -11.45
CA GLY A 189 -12.97 24.92 -10.56
C GLY A 189 -12.97 24.55 -9.07
N VAL A 190 -12.43 23.40 -8.67
CA VAL A 190 -12.44 22.97 -7.27
C VAL A 190 -11.61 23.93 -6.40
N THR A 191 -12.32 24.74 -5.61
CA THR A 191 -11.77 25.54 -4.53
C THR A 191 -12.29 24.97 -3.20
N ASN A 192 -11.39 24.46 -2.36
CA ASN A 192 -11.75 24.16 -0.98
C ASN A 192 -11.67 25.47 -0.19
N TRP A 193 -12.82 25.96 0.26
CA TRP A 193 -12.90 27.05 1.22
C TRP A 193 -12.08 26.68 2.46
N SER A 194 -11.20 27.60 2.87
CA SER A 194 -10.27 27.47 3.98
C SER A 194 -10.95 27.09 5.29
#